data_AF-A0A2M8DW04-F1
#
_entry.id   AF-A0A2M8DW04-F1
#
_cell.length_a   1.000
_cell.length_b   1.000
_cell.length_c   1.000
_cell.angle_alpha   90.00
_cell.angle_beta   90.00
_cell.angle_gamma   90.00
#
_symmetry.space_group_name_H-M   'P 1'
#
loop_
_entity.id
_entity.type
_entity.pdbx_description
1 polymer ?
#
loop_
_entity_poly.entity_id
_entity_poly.type
_entity_poly.pdbx_seq_one_letter_code
_entity_poly.pdbx_strand_id
1 'polypeptide(L)'
;MFAAVIQSSQLGLEVGLMGEAHLVPFGGQCQLIPGYTGLMKLARNSGQVVDIYAEAVRMNDKFALKLGMERNLEHEPLTAPGGFPASDEERGDVVGFYAVGVLKDGSRTFVAMGRKEVERIRDGSRGYQAAKKYKKESTWDTDFVAMGLKTAIRRICKFLPKSPELATALAMDEQAGRQNLNLDDVINGSYTPVVDKDTGEIVDVADGGKTGNSNAATSTKLEKLEKIVAALRDANSVEALDEIYIRAEGDLDDANLEIAMREYRKCKDAISNSLI
;
A
#
# COMPACT_ATOMS: atom_id res chain seq x y z
N MET A 1 -14.34 -2.42 -8.58
CA MET A 1 -14.50 -3.87 -8.32
C MET A 1 -13.88 -4.68 -9.45
N PHE A 2 -14.32 -4.51 -10.71
CA PHE A 2 -13.71 -5.17 -11.87
C PHE A 2 -12.18 -5.03 -11.96
N ALA A 3 -11.64 -3.82 -11.76
CA ALA A 3 -10.20 -3.59 -11.73
C ALA A 3 -9.45 -4.47 -10.71
N ALA A 4 -9.95 -4.58 -9.48
CA ALA A 4 -9.33 -5.38 -8.42
C ALA A 4 -9.38 -6.90 -8.73
N VAL A 5 -10.45 -7.36 -9.39
CA VAL A 5 -10.57 -8.76 -9.83
C VAL A 5 -9.60 -9.06 -10.97
N ILE A 6 -9.49 -8.15 -11.95
CA ILE A 6 -8.56 -8.29 -13.08
C ILE A 6 -7.11 -8.33 -12.57
N GLN A 7 -6.75 -7.46 -11.62
CA GLN A 7 -5.42 -7.48 -10.99
C GLN A 7 -5.13 -8.79 -10.25
N SER A 8 -6.12 -9.33 -9.53
CA SER A 8 -5.95 -10.61 -8.84
C SER A 8 -5.65 -11.74 -9.83
N SER A 9 -6.35 -11.73 -10.97
CA SER A 9 -6.10 -12.67 -12.07
C SER A 9 -4.72 -12.50 -12.69
N GLN A 10 -4.29 -11.25 -12.95
CA GLN A 10 -2.95 -10.95 -13.48
C GLN A 10 -1.83 -11.44 -12.56
N LEU A 11 -2.02 -11.35 -11.24
CA LEU A 11 -1.07 -11.85 -10.25
C LEU A 11 -1.19 -13.35 -9.99
N GLY A 12 -2.20 -14.04 -10.53
CA GLY A 12 -2.49 -15.44 -10.20
C GLY A 12 -2.85 -15.68 -8.74
N LEU A 13 -3.42 -14.66 -8.08
CA LEU A 13 -3.87 -14.72 -6.70
C LEU A 13 -5.36 -15.04 -6.64
N GLU A 14 -5.72 -15.97 -5.76
CA GLU A 14 -7.11 -16.33 -5.51
C GLU A 14 -7.74 -15.41 -4.45
N VAL A 15 -8.84 -14.76 -4.83
CA VAL A 15 -9.65 -14.01 -3.87
C VAL A 15 -10.56 -15.00 -3.15
N GLY A 16 -10.40 -15.14 -1.83
CA GLY A 16 -11.28 -15.98 -1.05
C GLY A 16 -10.69 -16.49 0.26
N LEU A 17 -11.17 -17.66 0.68
CA LEU A 17 -10.89 -18.26 1.99
C LEU A 17 -9.42 -18.66 2.18
N MET A 18 -8.68 -18.91 1.10
CA MET A 18 -7.26 -19.29 1.16
C MET A 18 -6.34 -18.11 1.57
N GLY A 19 -6.91 -16.90 1.68
CA GLY A 19 -6.22 -15.72 2.17
C GLY A 19 -5.14 -15.18 1.24
N GLU A 20 -5.10 -15.62 -0.03
CA GLU A 20 -4.08 -15.17 -0.99
C GLU A 20 -4.27 -13.70 -1.35
N ALA A 21 -5.50 -13.27 -1.54
CA ALA A 21 -5.87 -11.86 -1.67
C ALA A 21 -7.25 -11.57 -1.09
N HIS A 22 -7.46 -10.32 -0.70
CA HIS A 22 -8.72 -9.82 -0.15
C HIS A 22 -9.19 -8.59 -0.93
N LEU A 23 -10.50 -8.53 -1.20
CA LEU A 23 -11.14 -7.35 -1.76
C LEU A 23 -11.70 -6.50 -0.62
N VAL A 24 -11.18 -5.27 -0.49
CA VAL A 24 -11.55 -4.38 0.61
C VAL A 24 -12.14 -3.08 0.05
N PRO A 25 -13.32 -2.64 0.53
CA PRO A 25 -13.88 -1.36 0.14
C PRO A 25 -13.15 -0.21 0.86
N PHE A 26 -12.65 0.75 0.09
CA PHE A 26 -12.11 2.02 0.57
C PHE A 26 -12.82 3.18 -0.13
N GLY A 27 -13.55 4.00 0.64
CA GLY A 27 -14.12 5.24 0.12
C GLY A 27 -15.00 5.09 -1.13
N GLY A 28 -15.70 3.97 -1.28
CA GLY A 28 -16.53 3.68 -2.45
C GLY A 28 -15.83 2.94 -3.60
N GLN A 29 -14.51 2.76 -3.53
CA GLN A 29 -13.74 1.94 -4.46
C GLN A 29 -13.38 0.58 -3.83
N CYS A 30 -13.40 -0.48 -4.62
CA CYS A 30 -12.98 -1.81 -4.19
C CYS A 30 -11.54 -2.05 -4.64
N GLN A 31 -10.65 -2.29 -3.68
CA GLN A 31 -9.21 -2.44 -3.86
C GLN A 31 -8.79 -3.88 -3.54
N LEU A 32 -7.76 -4.37 -4.24
CA LEU A 32 -7.14 -5.66 -3.96
C LEU A 32 -6.02 -5.46 -2.93
N ILE A 33 -6.09 -6.20 -1.83
CA ILE A 33 -5.02 -6.30 -0.85
C ILE A 33 -4.44 -7.71 -0.90
N PRO A 34 -3.19 -7.88 -1.38
CA PRO A 34 -2.51 -9.17 -1.31
C PRO A 34 -2.38 -9.64 0.15
N GLY A 35 -2.78 -10.87 0.40
CA GLY A 35 -2.57 -11.53 1.68
C GLY A 35 -1.15 -12.08 1.80
N TYR A 36 -0.78 -12.49 3.01
CA TYR A 36 0.58 -13.00 3.24
C TYR A 36 0.81 -14.36 2.61
N THR A 37 -0.22 -15.21 2.52
CA THR A 37 -0.14 -16.49 1.79
C THR A 37 0.04 -16.25 0.30
N GLY A 38 -0.61 -15.23 -0.26
CA GLY A 38 -0.41 -14.78 -1.64
C GLY A 38 1.01 -14.28 -1.88
N LEU A 39 1.54 -13.44 -0.98
CA LEU A 39 2.94 -12.99 -1.07
C LEU A 39 3.93 -14.16 -0.98
N MET A 40 3.70 -15.14 -0.10
CA MET A 40 4.54 -16.33 -0.03
C MET A 40 4.45 -17.19 -1.29
N LYS A 41 3.25 -17.34 -1.87
CA LYS A 41 3.04 -18.03 -3.15
C LYS A 41 3.80 -17.33 -4.27
N LEU A 42 3.68 -16.02 -4.40
CA LEU A 42 4.40 -15.22 -5.40
C LEU A 42 5.92 -15.32 -5.21
N ALA A 43 6.40 -15.25 -3.96
CA ALA A 43 7.80 -15.42 -3.66
C ALA A 43 8.32 -16.81 -4.04
N ARG A 44 7.57 -17.89 -3.78
CA ARG A 44 7.93 -19.24 -4.20
C ARG A 44 7.86 -19.42 -5.73
N ASN A 45 6.90 -18.78 -6.39
CA ASN A 45 6.75 -18.81 -7.85
C ASN A 45 7.92 -18.15 -8.59
N SER A 46 8.69 -17.26 -7.93
CA SER A 46 9.96 -16.74 -8.49
C SER A 46 10.97 -17.84 -8.83
N GLY A 47 10.80 -19.03 -8.24
CA GLY A 47 11.72 -20.14 -8.41
C GLY A 47 13.07 -19.91 -7.73
N GLN A 48 13.26 -18.84 -6.96
CA GLN A 48 14.50 -18.59 -6.19
C GLN A 48 14.32 -18.84 -4.70
N VAL A 49 13.09 -18.66 -4.19
CA VAL A 49 12.75 -18.89 -2.79
C VAL A 49 12.26 -20.32 -2.60
N VAL A 50 12.89 -21.04 -1.69
CA VAL A 50 12.51 -22.40 -1.29
C VAL A 50 11.47 -22.35 -0.18
N ASP A 51 11.76 -21.58 0.87
CA ASP A 51 10.90 -21.51 2.03
C ASP A 51 10.90 -20.14 2.68
N ILE A 52 9.77 -19.83 3.33
CA ILE A 52 9.57 -18.63 4.12
C ILE A 52 8.80 -19.04 5.36
N TYR A 53 9.38 -18.75 6.52
CA TYR A 53 8.72 -18.97 7.80
C TYR A 53 8.98 -17.79 8.74
N ALA A 54 8.17 -17.69 9.78
CA ALA A 54 8.30 -16.67 10.79
C ALA A 54 7.98 -17.26 12.16
N GLU A 55 8.60 -16.71 13.19
CA GLU A 55 8.44 -17.16 14.57
C GLU A 55 8.36 -15.97 15.52
N ALA A 56 7.65 -16.19 16.62
CA ALA A 56 7.56 -15.24 17.72
C ALA A 56 8.61 -15.56 18.77
N VAL A 57 9.31 -14.53 19.21
CA VAL A 57 10.29 -14.59 20.30
C VAL A 57 9.60 -14.08 21.57
N ARG A 58 9.66 -14.88 22.63
CA ARG A 58 9.11 -14.55 23.94
C ARG A 58 10.22 -14.27 24.96
N MET A 59 9.84 -13.64 26.06
CA MET A 59 10.77 -13.09 27.04
C MET A 59 11.76 -14.12 27.61
N ASN A 60 11.30 -15.35 27.83
CA ASN A 60 12.10 -16.42 28.41
C ASN A 60 12.75 -17.34 27.37
N ASP A 61 12.59 -17.05 26.07
CA ASP A 61 13.31 -17.75 25.02
C ASP A 61 14.75 -17.25 24.93
N LYS A 62 15.69 -18.13 24.54
CA LYS A 62 17.04 -17.66 24.21
C LYS A 62 17.03 -17.14 22.79
N PHE A 63 17.35 -15.87 22.62
CA PHE A 63 17.42 -15.23 21.32
C PHE A 63 18.68 -14.40 21.19
N ALA A 64 19.46 -14.67 20.14
CA ALA A 64 20.66 -13.92 19.81
C ALA A 64 20.61 -13.46 18.34
N LEU A 65 20.80 -12.16 18.13
CA LEU A 65 20.75 -11.52 16.83
C LEU A 65 22.07 -10.81 16.54
N LYS A 66 22.77 -11.25 15.49
CA LYS A 66 23.99 -10.63 14.98
C LYS A 66 23.71 -10.05 13.61
N LEU A 67 23.78 -8.71 13.47
CA LEU A 67 23.47 -7.99 12.22
C LEU A 67 24.70 -7.44 11.48
N GLY A 68 25.91 -7.77 11.95
CA GLY A 68 27.19 -7.31 11.38
C GLY A 68 27.54 -7.94 10.03
N MET A 69 28.83 -7.97 9.70
CA MET A 69 29.34 -8.55 8.44
C MET A 69 28.91 -10.02 8.25
N GLU A 70 28.88 -10.76 9.36
CA GLU A 70 28.33 -12.12 9.42
C GLU A 70 27.00 -12.07 10.16
N ARG A 71 25.91 -12.11 9.40
CA ARG A 71 24.56 -12.13 9.95
C ARG A 71 24.27 -13.51 10.52
N ASN A 72 23.81 -13.56 11.76
CA ASN A 72 23.39 -14.80 12.42
C ASN A 72 22.14 -14.53 13.28
N LEU A 73 21.25 -15.51 13.33
CA LEU A 73 20.04 -15.50 14.15
C LEU A 73 19.91 -16.87 14.81
N GLU A 74 19.94 -16.86 16.14
CA GLU A 74 19.76 -18.04 16.97
C GLU A 74 18.51 -17.84 17.83
N HIS A 75 17.62 -18.83 17.81
CA HIS A 75 16.41 -18.84 18.61
C HIS A 75 16.20 -20.25 19.17
N GLU A 76 16.26 -20.36 20.50
CA GLU A 76 15.89 -21.57 21.24
C GLU A 76 14.69 -21.23 22.12
N PRO A 77 13.48 -21.68 21.74
CA PRO A 77 12.32 -21.54 22.60
C PRO A 77 12.55 -22.23 23.94
N LEU A 78 12.02 -21.66 25.03
CA LEU A 78 12.02 -22.34 26.32
C LEU A 78 11.28 -23.68 26.17
N THR A 79 11.86 -24.76 26.70
CA THR A 79 11.31 -26.11 26.58
C THR A 79 10.71 -26.60 27.90
N ALA A 80 9.59 -27.33 27.81
CA ALA A 80 8.98 -28.11 28.88
C ALA A 80 9.53 -29.56 28.90
N PRO A 81 9.19 -30.38 29.93
CA PRO A 81 9.56 -31.79 29.98
C PRO A 81 9.19 -32.54 28.69
N GLY A 82 10.11 -33.33 28.16
CA GLY A 82 9.95 -34.03 26.89
C GLY A 82 10.44 -33.26 25.66
N GLY A 83 11.03 -32.07 25.83
CA GLY A 83 11.70 -31.34 24.74
C GLY A 83 10.76 -30.55 23.83
N PHE A 84 9.47 -30.49 24.16
CA PHE A 84 8.51 -29.61 23.49
C PHE A 84 8.64 -28.17 24.00
N PRO A 85 8.25 -27.16 23.20
CA PRO A 85 8.16 -25.79 23.70
C PRO A 85 7.29 -25.73 24.96
N ALA A 86 7.74 -24.95 25.94
CA ALA A 86 6.97 -24.64 27.13
C ALA A 86 5.70 -23.87 26.77
N SER A 87 4.74 -23.83 27.71
CA SER A 87 3.50 -23.10 27.52
C SER A 87 3.75 -21.61 27.29
N ASP A 88 2.80 -20.93 26.66
CA ASP A 88 2.91 -19.49 26.38
C ASP A 88 3.08 -18.64 27.65
N GLU A 89 2.52 -19.10 28.76
CA GLU A 89 2.66 -18.46 30.08
C GLU A 89 4.09 -18.61 30.62
N GLU A 90 4.68 -19.80 30.50
CA GLU A 90 6.05 -20.08 30.94
C GLU A 90 7.09 -19.40 30.05
N ARG A 91 6.86 -19.35 28.73
CA ARG A 91 7.70 -18.61 27.78
C ARG A 91 7.61 -17.09 27.99
N GLY A 92 6.51 -16.62 28.57
CA GLY A 92 6.25 -15.24 28.90
C GLY A 92 5.76 -14.41 27.71
N ASP A 93 5.75 -13.10 27.90
CA ASP A 93 5.27 -12.14 26.92
C ASP A 93 6.09 -12.15 25.63
N VAL A 94 5.42 -11.89 24.51
CA VAL A 94 6.07 -11.72 23.20
C VAL A 94 6.93 -10.45 23.22
N VAL A 95 8.21 -10.60 22.91
CA VAL A 95 9.20 -9.50 22.87
C VAL A 95 9.55 -9.08 21.44
N GLY A 96 9.33 -9.96 20.47
CA GLY A 96 9.61 -9.68 19.06
C GLY A 96 9.18 -10.80 18.14
N PHE A 97 9.44 -10.58 16.86
CA PHE A 97 9.13 -11.52 15.78
C PHE A 97 10.30 -11.51 14.80
N TYR A 98 10.55 -12.64 14.17
CA TYR A 98 11.44 -12.70 13.02
C TYR A 98 10.83 -13.52 11.89
N ALA A 99 11.31 -13.27 10.68
CA ALA A 99 11.04 -14.10 9.53
C ALA A 99 12.35 -14.48 8.85
N VAL A 100 12.38 -15.67 8.26
CA VAL A 100 13.52 -16.23 7.52
C VAL A 100 13.06 -16.63 6.14
N GLY A 101 13.86 -16.28 5.15
CA GLY A 101 13.71 -16.71 3.76
C GLY A 101 14.91 -17.56 3.38
N VAL A 102 14.63 -18.76 2.87
CA VAL A 102 15.62 -19.71 2.39
C VAL A 102 15.62 -19.68 0.86
N LEU A 103 16.78 -19.39 0.28
CA LEU A 103 16.97 -19.36 -1.17
C LEU A 103 17.48 -20.71 -1.69
N LYS A 104 17.33 -20.95 -2.99
CA LYS A 104 17.74 -22.20 -3.64
C LYS A 104 19.25 -22.46 -3.59
N ASP A 105 20.06 -21.41 -3.49
CA ASP A 105 21.50 -21.50 -3.31
C ASP A 105 21.91 -21.89 -1.87
N GLY A 106 20.94 -22.08 -0.97
CA GLY A 106 21.15 -22.40 0.43
C GLY A 106 21.43 -21.17 1.31
N SER A 107 21.53 -19.98 0.71
CA SER A 107 21.65 -18.73 1.46
C SER A 107 20.35 -18.43 2.20
N ARG A 108 20.50 -17.73 3.32
CA ARG A 108 19.39 -17.36 4.20
C ARG A 108 19.42 -15.87 4.43
N THR A 109 18.26 -15.25 4.28
CA THR A 109 18.04 -13.87 4.72
C THR A 109 17.00 -13.89 5.82
N PHE A 110 17.10 -12.93 6.74
CA PHE A 110 16.16 -12.82 7.84
C PHE A 110 15.90 -11.36 8.17
N VAL A 111 14.73 -11.12 8.75
CA VAL A 111 14.35 -9.83 9.34
C VAL A 111 13.87 -10.10 10.76
N ALA A 112 14.28 -9.26 11.70
CA ALA A 112 13.80 -9.30 13.07
C ALA A 112 13.17 -7.96 13.42
N MET A 113 12.10 -7.99 14.20
CA MET A 113 11.28 -6.85 14.59
C MET A 113 10.97 -6.93 16.07
N GLY A 114 11.19 -5.85 16.79
CA GLY A 114 10.76 -5.77 18.19
C GLY A 114 9.24 -5.63 18.31
N ARG A 115 8.68 -6.05 19.45
CA ARG A 115 7.23 -5.91 19.73
C ARG A 115 6.73 -4.49 19.48
N LYS A 116 7.46 -3.48 19.99
CA LYS A 116 7.11 -2.05 19.82
C LYS A 116 7.05 -1.61 18.36
N GLU A 117 7.90 -2.19 17.51
CA GLU A 117 7.91 -1.88 16.08
C GLU A 117 6.67 -2.46 15.38
N VAL A 118 6.30 -3.70 15.74
CA VAL A 118 5.07 -4.34 15.25
C VAL A 118 3.83 -3.58 15.75
N GLU A 119 3.82 -3.14 17.00
CA GLU A 119 2.73 -2.33 17.56
C GLU A 119 2.60 -0.98 16.84
N ARG A 120 3.71 -0.35 16.44
CA ARG A 120 3.66 0.87 15.60
C ARG A 120 2.98 0.62 14.26
N ILE A 121 3.25 -0.53 13.63
CA ILE A 121 2.61 -0.92 12.36
C ILE A 121 1.13 -1.21 12.57
N ARG A 122 0.78 -1.90 13.66
CA ARG A 122 -0.62 -2.10 14.07
C ARG A 122 -1.35 -0.77 14.18
N ASP A 123 -0.79 0.18 14.90
CA ASP A 123 -1.42 1.47 15.18
C ASP A 123 -1.59 2.32 13.91
N GLY A 124 -0.69 2.14 12.92
CA GLY A 124 -0.81 2.70 11.58
C GLY A 124 -1.82 1.98 10.67
N SER A 125 -2.24 0.76 11.01
CA SER A 125 -3.13 -0.02 10.14
C SER A 125 -4.57 0.50 10.20
N ARG A 126 -5.17 0.72 9.03
CA ARG A 126 -6.55 1.25 8.92
C ARG A 126 -7.59 0.35 9.60
N GLY A 127 -7.38 -0.97 9.56
CA GLY A 127 -8.24 -1.94 10.24
C GLY A 127 -8.26 -1.74 11.76
N TYR A 128 -7.09 -1.53 12.36
CA TYR A 128 -6.98 -1.24 13.80
C TYR A 128 -7.55 0.14 14.15
N GLN A 129 -7.23 1.17 13.36
CA GLN A 129 -7.76 2.52 13.55
C GLN A 129 -9.30 2.55 13.47
N ALA A 130 -9.88 1.83 12.50
CA ALA A 130 -11.33 1.69 12.38
C ALA A 130 -11.92 0.95 13.57
N ALA A 131 -11.32 -0.16 14.01
CA ALA A 131 -11.77 -0.90 15.18
C ALA A 131 -11.78 -0.03 16.44
N LYS A 132 -10.71 0.72 16.70
CA LYS A 132 -10.66 1.67 17.83
C LYS A 132 -11.67 2.80 17.69
N LYS A 133 -11.84 3.37 16.50
CA LYS A 133 -12.86 4.41 16.22
C LYS A 133 -14.28 3.92 16.52
N TYR A 134 -14.61 2.70 16.12
CA TYR A 134 -15.92 2.09 16.34
C TYR A 134 -16.03 1.31 17.66
N LYS A 135 -15.01 1.38 18.52
CA LYS A 135 -14.92 0.64 19.79
C LYS A 135 -15.23 -0.86 19.64
N LYS A 136 -14.76 -1.44 18.54
CA LYS A 136 -14.85 -2.88 18.26
C LYS A 136 -13.52 -3.56 18.56
N GLU A 137 -13.61 -4.83 18.89
CA GLU A 137 -12.45 -5.71 19.00
C GLU A 137 -11.77 -5.84 17.64
N SER A 138 -10.43 -5.75 17.62
CA SER A 138 -9.63 -5.94 16.42
C SER A 138 -8.97 -7.31 16.43
N THR A 139 -8.65 -7.84 15.25
CA THR A 139 -7.86 -9.08 15.13
C THR A 139 -6.47 -8.98 15.79
N TRP A 140 -5.97 -7.75 16.01
CA TRP A 140 -4.75 -7.53 16.77
C TRP A 140 -4.93 -7.70 18.27
N ASP A 141 -6.15 -7.54 18.79
CA ASP A 141 -6.49 -7.77 20.20
C ASP A 141 -6.71 -9.28 20.45
N THR A 142 -7.34 -10.01 19.52
CA THR A 142 -7.57 -11.47 19.64
C THR A 142 -6.36 -12.32 19.27
N ASP A 143 -5.68 -11.99 18.16
CA ASP A 143 -4.66 -12.83 17.52
C ASP A 143 -3.35 -12.06 17.26
N PHE A 144 -2.82 -11.42 18.30
CA PHE A 144 -1.62 -10.58 18.20
C PHE A 144 -0.41 -11.33 17.59
N VAL A 145 -0.18 -12.59 18.00
CA VAL A 145 0.94 -13.40 17.51
C VAL A 145 0.83 -13.63 16.00
N ALA A 146 -0.33 -14.09 15.53
CA ALA A 146 -0.57 -14.33 14.10
C ALA A 146 -0.39 -13.05 13.27
N MET A 147 -0.85 -11.91 13.79
CA MET A 147 -0.68 -10.62 13.13
C MET A 147 0.78 -10.14 13.12
N GLY A 148 1.55 -10.39 14.18
CA GLY A 148 2.98 -10.12 14.21
C GLY A 148 3.77 -10.99 13.23
N LEU A 149 3.47 -12.28 13.16
CA LEU A 149 4.06 -13.21 12.19
C LEU A 149 3.77 -12.77 10.75
N LYS A 150 2.50 -12.43 10.46
CA LYS A 150 2.10 -11.87 9.17
C LYS A 150 2.91 -10.61 8.81
N THR A 151 3.15 -9.75 9.79
CA THR A 151 3.92 -8.51 9.60
C THR A 151 5.39 -8.81 9.28
N ALA A 152 6.01 -9.76 9.98
CA ALA A 152 7.38 -10.20 9.71
C ALA A 152 7.51 -10.82 8.31
N ILE A 153 6.55 -11.67 7.90
CA ILE A 153 6.50 -12.28 6.56
C ILE A 153 6.40 -11.19 5.47
N ARG A 154 5.49 -10.24 5.60
CA ARG A 154 5.37 -9.11 4.66
C ARG A 154 6.68 -8.35 4.53
N ARG A 155 7.37 -8.11 5.64
CA ARG A 155 8.64 -7.39 5.65
C ARG A 155 9.74 -8.14 4.93
N ILE A 156 9.89 -9.45 5.18
CA ILE A 156 10.95 -10.22 4.52
C ILE A 156 10.74 -10.31 3.01
N CYS A 157 9.49 -10.38 2.54
CA CYS A 157 9.18 -10.42 1.11
C CYS A 157 9.75 -9.21 0.34
N LYS A 158 9.98 -8.06 1.00
CA LYS A 158 10.63 -6.88 0.40
C LYS A 158 12.10 -7.11 0.06
N PHE A 159 12.77 -8.02 0.76
CA PHE A 159 14.19 -8.32 0.62
C PHE A 159 14.46 -9.63 -0.15
N LEU A 160 13.42 -10.40 -0.47
CA LEU A 160 13.56 -11.59 -1.30
C LEU A 160 13.72 -11.20 -2.77
N PRO A 161 14.39 -12.05 -3.59
CA PRO A 161 14.41 -11.88 -5.03
C PRO A 161 12.99 -11.78 -5.57
N LYS A 162 12.68 -10.66 -6.23
CA LYS A 162 11.32 -10.32 -6.66
C LYS A 162 11.09 -10.78 -8.09
N SER A 163 10.02 -11.54 -8.33
CA SER A 163 9.41 -11.58 -9.66
C SER A 163 8.62 -10.29 -9.91
N PRO A 164 8.32 -9.93 -11.16
CA PRO A 164 7.49 -8.76 -11.48
C PRO A 164 6.13 -8.77 -10.76
N GLU A 165 5.55 -9.96 -10.57
CA GLU A 165 4.27 -10.16 -9.87
C GLU A 165 4.42 -9.89 -8.37
N LEU A 166 5.49 -10.39 -7.73
CA LEU A 166 5.76 -10.11 -6.32
C LEU A 166 6.01 -8.61 -6.10
N ALA A 167 6.77 -7.96 -6.98
CA ALA A 167 7.03 -6.53 -6.90
C ALA A 167 5.73 -5.72 -7.00
N THR A 168 4.86 -6.08 -7.96
CA THR A 168 3.54 -5.45 -8.12
C THR A 168 2.67 -5.67 -6.87
N ALA A 169 2.60 -6.89 -6.35
CA ALA A 169 1.82 -7.19 -5.15
C ALA A 169 2.30 -6.42 -3.90
N LEU A 170 3.63 -6.25 -3.74
CA LEU A 170 4.19 -5.46 -2.64
C LEU A 170 3.86 -3.97 -2.77
N ALA A 171 3.96 -3.40 -3.97
CA ALA A 171 3.60 -2.01 -4.21
C ALA A 171 2.10 -1.76 -3.93
N MET A 172 1.23 -2.69 -4.34
CA MET A 172 -0.21 -2.62 -4.05
C MET A 172 -0.52 -2.67 -2.55
N ASP A 173 0.24 -3.47 -1.78
CA ASP A 173 0.10 -3.54 -0.32
C ASP A 173 0.53 -2.23 0.36
N GLU A 174 1.60 -1.58 -0.12
CA GLU A 174 2.05 -0.28 0.40
C GLU A 174 1.08 0.86 0.07
N GLN A 175 0.42 0.80 -1.08
CA GLN A 175 -0.58 1.77 -1.52
C GLN A 175 -1.99 1.46 -1.00
N ALA A 176 -2.17 0.44 -0.15
CA ALA A 176 -3.49 0.03 0.33
C ALA A 176 -4.27 1.20 0.96
N GLY A 177 -5.44 1.51 0.40
CA GLY A 177 -6.28 2.63 0.79
C GLY A 177 -6.02 3.95 0.07
N ARG A 178 -5.00 4.01 -0.80
CA ARG A 178 -4.67 5.10 -1.74
C ARG A 178 -4.61 4.63 -3.20
N GLN A 179 -4.96 3.38 -3.48
CA GLN A 179 -4.99 2.88 -4.86
C GLN A 179 -6.06 3.64 -5.66
N ASN A 180 -5.63 4.50 -6.59
CA ASN A 180 -6.49 5.08 -7.61
C ASN A 180 -6.52 4.13 -8.82
N LEU A 181 -7.46 3.19 -8.79
CA LEU A 181 -7.59 2.19 -9.85
C LEU A 181 -8.36 2.76 -11.04
N ASN A 182 -7.65 3.23 -12.07
CA ASN A 182 -8.23 3.45 -13.38
C ASN A 182 -8.43 2.09 -14.08
N LEU A 183 -9.68 1.81 -14.46
CA LEU A 183 -10.06 0.53 -15.05
C LEU A 183 -9.36 0.28 -16.41
N ASP A 184 -9.15 1.34 -17.19
CA ASP A 184 -8.49 1.26 -18.51
C ASP A 184 -7.00 0.88 -18.38
N ASP A 185 -6.30 1.39 -17.36
CA ASP A 185 -4.87 1.09 -17.12
C ASP A 185 -4.65 -0.37 -16.70
N VAL A 186 -5.63 -0.93 -15.97
CA VAL A 186 -5.62 -2.33 -15.52
C VAL A 186 -5.94 -3.28 -16.66
N ILE A 187 -6.93 -2.93 -17.51
CA ILE A 187 -7.32 -3.74 -18.66
C ILE A 187 -6.19 -3.79 -19.70
N ASN A 188 -5.50 -2.67 -19.92
CA ASN A 188 -4.39 -2.59 -20.88
C ASN A 188 -3.09 -3.24 -20.38
N GLY A 189 -3.06 -3.76 -19.14
CA GLY A 189 -1.86 -4.35 -18.53
C GLY A 189 -0.74 -3.34 -18.27
N SER A 190 -1.04 -2.04 -18.29
CA SER A 190 -0.06 -0.96 -18.11
C SER A 190 0.17 -0.59 -16.64
N TYR A 191 -0.56 -1.19 -15.70
CA TYR A 191 -0.29 -1.02 -14.28
C TYR A 191 1.01 -1.74 -13.92
N THR A 192 2.13 -1.04 -14.10
CA THR A 192 3.44 -1.41 -13.57
C THR A 192 3.83 -0.35 -12.54
N PRO A 193 3.97 -0.70 -11.25
CA PRO A 193 4.73 0.18 -10.36
C PRO A 193 6.14 0.25 -10.93
N VAL A 194 6.66 1.46 -11.14
CA VAL A 194 8.02 1.64 -11.68
C VAL A 194 9.01 1.22 -10.58
N VAL A 195 9.60 0.05 -10.80
CA VAL A 195 10.64 -0.52 -9.94
C VAL A 195 11.99 -0.13 -10.53
N ASP A 196 12.82 0.53 -9.74
CA ASP A 196 14.22 0.77 -10.09
C ASP A 196 14.93 -0.59 -10.23
N LYS A 197 15.54 -0.84 -11.40
CA LYS A 197 16.12 -2.15 -11.74
C LYS A 197 17.40 -2.46 -10.96
N ASP A 198 18.03 -1.47 -10.35
CA ASP A 198 19.32 -1.60 -9.66
C ASP A 198 19.15 -1.64 -8.13
N THR A 199 18.16 -0.92 -7.58
CA THR A 199 17.91 -0.86 -6.12
C THR A 199 16.69 -1.67 -5.67
N GLY A 200 15.78 -2.00 -6.59
CA GLY A 200 14.51 -2.65 -6.27
C GLY A 200 13.58 -1.81 -5.40
N GLU A 201 13.84 -0.50 -5.32
CA GLU A 201 12.99 0.51 -4.68
C GLU A 201 11.90 0.98 -5.64
N ILE A 202 10.76 1.38 -5.06
CA ILE A 202 9.63 1.94 -5.78
C ILE A 202 9.87 3.44 -5.87
N VAL A 203 10.03 3.96 -7.10
CA VAL A 203 10.05 5.40 -7.35
C VAL A 203 8.63 5.87 -7.63
N ASP A 204 8.20 6.90 -6.90
CA ASP A 204 7.00 7.64 -7.28
C ASP A 204 7.28 8.30 -8.62
N VAL A 205 6.60 7.83 -9.67
CA VAL A 205 6.60 8.51 -10.95
C VAL A 205 5.80 9.79 -10.76
N ALA A 206 6.52 10.89 -10.58
CA ALA A 206 6.00 12.20 -10.96
C ALA A 206 5.57 12.09 -12.43
N ASP A 207 4.30 12.42 -12.68
CA ASP A 207 3.62 12.47 -13.96
C ASP A 207 4.56 12.65 -15.18
N GLY A 208 4.50 11.69 -16.12
CA GLY A 208 5.17 11.87 -17.40
C GLY A 208 5.34 10.60 -18.24
N GLY A 209 4.47 10.42 -19.24
CA GLY A 209 4.84 9.65 -20.44
C GLY A 209 3.76 8.79 -21.09
N LYS A 210 2.73 9.42 -21.66
CA LYS A 210 1.70 8.81 -22.50
C LYS A 210 2.29 8.20 -23.79
N THR A 211 1.80 7.04 -24.21
CA THR A 211 1.50 6.76 -25.63
C THR A 211 0.32 5.81 -25.75
N GLY A 212 -0.84 6.37 -26.13
CA GLY A 212 -1.99 5.58 -26.59
C GLY A 212 -3.35 6.15 -26.20
N ASN A 213 -3.91 7.01 -27.06
CA ASN A 213 -5.32 7.46 -27.09
C ASN A 213 -5.74 8.67 -26.24
N SER A 214 -4.88 9.69 -26.10
CA SER A 214 -5.17 10.92 -25.34
C SER A 214 -5.86 12.06 -26.10
N ASN A 215 -6.10 11.97 -27.40
CA ASN A 215 -6.48 13.17 -28.16
C ASN A 215 -7.93 13.62 -27.96
N ALA A 216 -8.88 12.71 -27.71
CA ALA A 216 -10.29 13.08 -27.50
C ALA A 216 -10.59 13.54 -26.05
N ALA A 217 -10.06 12.85 -25.04
CA ALA A 217 -10.32 13.21 -23.64
C ALA A 217 -9.54 14.45 -23.19
N THR A 218 -8.31 14.66 -23.72
CA THR A 218 -7.52 15.86 -23.40
C THR A 218 -8.08 17.10 -24.10
N SER A 219 -8.61 16.98 -25.33
CA SER A 219 -9.29 18.09 -26.00
C SER A 219 -10.56 18.50 -25.26
N THR A 220 -11.38 17.53 -24.84
CA THR A 220 -12.64 17.82 -24.12
C THR A 220 -12.39 18.47 -22.74
N LYS A 221 -11.29 18.14 -22.06
CA LYS A 221 -10.91 18.76 -20.78
C LYS A 221 -10.37 20.18 -20.96
N LEU A 222 -9.51 20.41 -21.96
CA LEU A 222 -9.04 21.76 -22.30
C LEU A 222 -10.21 22.68 -22.70
N GLU A 223 -11.14 22.18 -23.53
CA GLU A 223 -12.33 22.93 -23.95
C GLU A 223 -13.22 23.33 -22.77
N LYS A 224 -13.35 22.47 -21.76
CA LYS A 224 -14.09 22.78 -20.53
C LYS A 224 -13.39 23.84 -19.69
N LEU A 225 -12.06 23.74 -19.52
CA LEU A 225 -11.27 24.74 -18.82
C LEU A 225 -11.35 26.10 -19.51
N GLU A 226 -11.21 26.14 -20.84
CA GLU A 226 -11.30 27.37 -21.63
C GLU A 226 -12.67 28.05 -21.48
N LYS A 227 -13.76 27.28 -21.47
CA LYS A 227 -15.11 27.81 -21.22
C LYS A 227 -15.27 28.38 -19.81
N ILE A 228 -14.72 27.71 -18.80
CA ILE A 228 -14.76 28.18 -17.40
C ILE A 228 -13.93 29.45 -17.23
N VAL A 229 -12.72 29.50 -17.81
CA VAL A 229 -11.86 30.69 -17.76
C VAL A 229 -12.50 31.87 -18.51
N ALA A 230 -13.15 31.63 -19.65
CA ALA A 230 -13.91 32.67 -20.35
C ALA A 230 -15.08 33.19 -19.48
N ALA A 231 -15.84 32.29 -18.86
CA ALA A 231 -16.93 32.69 -17.96
C ALA A 231 -16.43 33.48 -16.73
N LEU A 232 -15.27 33.13 -16.17
CA LEU A 232 -14.65 33.88 -15.08
C LEU A 232 -14.23 35.30 -15.51
N ARG A 233 -13.81 35.49 -16.77
CA ARG A 233 -13.42 36.80 -17.31
C ARG A 233 -14.61 37.70 -17.63
N ASP A 234 -15.75 37.11 -18.00
CA ASP A 234 -16.99 37.83 -18.30
C ASP A 234 -17.84 38.13 -17.04
N ALA A 235 -17.41 37.65 -15.87
CA ALA A 235 -18.11 37.88 -14.61
C ALA A 235 -17.99 39.34 -14.15
N ASN A 236 -19.14 39.99 -13.90
CA ASN A 236 -19.21 41.41 -13.53
C ASN A 236 -19.39 41.68 -12.02
N SER A 237 -19.49 40.64 -11.20
CA SER A 237 -19.59 40.75 -9.74
C SER A 237 -18.82 39.63 -9.04
N VAL A 238 -18.45 39.86 -7.78
CA VAL A 238 -17.72 38.87 -6.97
C VAL A 238 -18.60 37.64 -6.71
N GLU A 239 -19.91 37.82 -6.51
CA GLU A 239 -20.86 36.72 -6.30
C GLU A 239 -20.98 35.83 -7.55
N ALA A 240 -21.02 36.42 -8.75
CA ALA A 240 -21.05 35.67 -10.00
C ALA A 240 -19.75 34.88 -10.21
N LEU A 241 -18.61 35.47 -9.82
CA LEU A 241 -17.30 34.83 -9.89
C LEU A 241 -17.20 33.62 -8.94
N ASP A 242 -17.74 33.76 -7.72
CA ASP A 242 -17.80 32.69 -6.71
C ASP A 242 -18.66 31.52 -7.19
N GLU A 243 -19.84 31.78 -7.77
CA GLU A 243 -20.69 30.72 -8.31
C GLU A 243 -20.03 29.94 -9.46
N ILE A 244 -19.33 30.64 -10.35
CA ILE A 244 -18.63 30.00 -11.49
C ILE A 244 -17.49 29.13 -10.97
N TYR A 245 -16.76 29.60 -9.96
CA TYR A 245 -15.67 28.84 -9.36
C TYR A 245 -16.16 27.59 -8.61
N ILE A 246 -17.24 27.69 -7.84
CA ILE A 246 -17.85 26.54 -7.14
C ILE A 246 -18.31 25.46 -8.14
N ARG A 247 -18.88 25.87 -9.29
CA ARG A 247 -19.24 24.92 -10.36
C ARG A 247 -17.99 24.26 -10.96
N ALA A 248 -16.90 25.02 -11.09
CA ALA A 248 -15.62 24.50 -11.61
C ALA A 248 -14.98 23.44 -10.68
N GLU A 249 -15.16 23.53 -9.35
CA GLU A 249 -14.68 22.51 -8.40
C GLU A 249 -15.32 21.12 -8.62
N GLY A 250 -16.53 21.06 -9.15
CA GLY A 250 -17.20 19.79 -9.48
C GLY A 250 -16.82 19.21 -10.84
N ASP A 251 -16.35 20.04 -11.76
CA ASP A 251 -16.16 19.68 -13.18
C ASP A 251 -14.70 19.52 -13.61
N LEU A 252 -13.74 20.08 -12.86
CA LEU A 252 -12.31 20.07 -13.15
C LEU A 252 -11.52 19.11 -12.25
N ASP A 253 -10.41 18.59 -12.77
CA ASP A 253 -9.41 17.89 -11.96
C ASP A 253 -8.45 18.89 -11.29
N ASP A 254 -7.72 18.45 -10.26
CA ASP A 254 -6.91 19.31 -9.39
C ASP A 254 -5.94 20.23 -10.16
N ALA A 255 -5.35 19.74 -11.25
CA ALA A 255 -4.43 20.52 -12.09
C ALA A 255 -5.12 21.66 -12.87
N ASN A 256 -6.30 21.40 -13.44
CA ASN A 256 -7.06 22.43 -14.15
C ASN A 256 -7.78 23.39 -13.20
N LEU A 257 -8.16 22.91 -12.01
CA LEU A 257 -8.75 23.73 -10.95
C LEU A 257 -7.76 24.77 -10.42
N GLU A 258 -6.47 24.44 -10.34
CA GLU A 258 -5.42 25.40 -9.96
C GLU A 258 -5.31 26.56 -10.98
N ILE A 259 -5.42 26.26 -12.28
CA ILE A 259 -5.43 27.26 -13.35
C ILE A 259 -6.67 28.16 -13.25
N ALA A 260 -7.85 27.56 -13.05
CA ALA A 260 -9.10 28.31 -12.84
C ALA A 260 -9.03 29.18 -11.57
N MET A 261 -8.41 28.68 -10.49
CA MET A 261 -8.22 29.44 -9.24
C MET A 261 -7.32 30.64 -9.43
N ARG A 262 -6.27 30.51 -10.25
CA ARG A 262 -5.36 31.62 -10.58
C ARG A 262 -6.08 32.73 -11.36
N GLU A 263 -6.91 32.37 -12.34
CA GLU A 263 -7.70 33.34 -13.11
C GLU A 263 -8.82 33.96 -12.26
N TYR A 264 -9.48 33.18 -11.41
CA TYR A 264 -10.45 33.67 -10.41
C TYR A 264 -9.81 34.76 -9.53
N ARG A 265 -8.62 34.53 -8.98
CA ARG A 265 -7.93 35.53 -8.13
C ARG A 265 -7.66 36.82 -8.90
N LYS A 266 -7.17 36.72 -10.13
CA LYS A 266 -6.94 37.91 -10.99
C LYS A 266 -8.22 38.70 -11.27
N CYS A 267 -9.32 38.00 -11.60
CA CYS A 267 -10.59 38.66 -11.89
C CYS A 267 -11.19 39.30 -10.63
N LYS A 268 -11.08 38.62 -9.48
CA LYS A 268 -11.50 39.16 -8.18
C LYS A 268 -10.73 40.42 -7.82
N ASP A 269 -9.41 40.44 -8.01
CA ASP A 269 -8.57 41.61 -7.75
C ASP A 269 -8.93 42.76 -8.70
N ALA A 270 -9.24 42.48 -9.97
CA ALA A 270 -9.65 43.48 -10.94
C ALA A 270 -11.01 44.12 -10.59
N ILE A 271 -11.99 43.31 -10.17
CA ILE A 271 -13.32 43.78 -9.73
C ILE A 271 -13.19 44.57 -8.43
N SER A 272 -12.40 44.07 -7.46
CA SER A 272 -12.19 44.76 -6.18
C SER A 272 -11.46 46.10 -6.33
N ASN A 273 -10.60 46.24 -7.34
CA ASN A 273 -9.90 47.49 -7.63
C ASN A 273 -10.71 48.48 -8.47
N SER A 274 -11.83 48.09 -9.09
CA SER A 274 -12.73 49.02 -9.79
C SER A 274 -13.84 49.60 -8.89
N LEU A 275 -13.94 49.09 -7.66
CA LEU A 275 -14.85 49.52 -6.60
C LEU A 275 -14.23 50.56 -5.63
N ILE A 276 -13.00 51.00 -5.89
CA ILE A 276 -12.27 52.09 -5.20
C ILE A 276 -12.19 53.29 -6.15
#